data_AF-A0A1V3JHG7-F1
#
_entry.id   AF-A0A1V3JHG7-F1
#
_cell.length_a   1.000
_cell.length_b   1.000
_cell.length_c   1.000
_cell.angle_alpha   90.00
_cell.angle_beta   90.00
_cell.angle_gamma   90.00
#
_symmetry.space_group_name_H-M   'P 1'
#
loop_
_entity.id
_entity.type
_entity.pdbx_description
1 polymer ?
#
loop_
_entity_poly.entity_id
_entity_poly.type
_entity_poly.pdbx_seq_one_letter_code
_entity_poly.pdbx_strand_id
1 'polypeptide(L)'
;MKQREYTPDMVSRNVKQCGNGVLEIARYNVGHMKANMAWPWFLCVIGITCYDFFTTQEILRPIKWAISIDWALKNNWQFYTSSLLAQGKDIPVNEYETFKSEMLEIHGDIIYWGWFYILFPLFWFCLLISPNWRPLRIDSKRRLIYFWDWGKFYIAQYPTEYKNNPDALCWFLEAKMFKSWMHREAMGSLILHIPHENLASKKKVAVPIGTYRPVCEYQNYLLRDFILDYLCSEDSDKEYARYFKKEKRIWLDYFGWFYRFSLFPQIGYNEKKTEAKIQAWLEKYGDGQ
;
A
#
# COMPACT_ATOMS: atom_id res chain seq x y z
N MET A 1 -13.79 -11.97 34.87
CA MET A 1 -13.32 -11.36 33.62
C MET A 1 -12.12 -10.49 33.94
N LYS A 2 -10.92 -10.80 33.41
CA LYS A 2 -9.81 -9.83 33.47
C LYS A 2 -10.26 -8.60 32.67
N GLN A 3 -10.37 -7.44 33.31
CA GLN A 3 -10.57 -6.18 32.60
C GLN A 3 -9.38 -6.00 31.66
N ARG A 4 -9.58 -6.29 30.37
CA ARG A 4 -8.63 -5.96 29.32
C ARG A 4 -8.77 -4.46 29.09
N GLU A 5 -7.78 -3.70 29.52
CA GLU A 5 -7.77 -2.24 29.35
C GLU A 5 -7.41 -1.90 27.91
N TYR A 6 -8.43 -1.80 27.06
CA TYR A 6 -8.29 -1.15 25.76
C TYR A 6 -8.23 0.36 25.97
N THR A 7 -7.41 1.05 25.19
CA THR A 7 -7.46 2.51 25.11
C THR A 7 -8.11 2.94 23.80
N PRO A 8 -8.94 4.01 23.78
CA PRO A 8 -9.55 4.49 22.54
C PRO A 8 -8.51 4.85 21.48
N ASP A 9 -7.37 5.35 21.92
CA ASP A 9 -6.24 5.69 21.06
C ASP A 9 -5.65 4.48 20.32
N MET A 10 -5.67 3.30 20.93
CA MET A 10 -5.20 2.05 20.34
C MET A 10 -6.19 1.51 19.29
N VAL A 11 -7.49 1.58 19.60
CA VAL A 11 -8.56 1.03 18.76
C VAL A 11 -8.83 1.92 17.55
N SER A 12 -9.11 3.21 17.77
CA SER A 12 -9.52 4.18 16.74
C SER A 12 -8.48 4.42 15.63
N ARG A 13 -7.22 4.04 15.84
CA ARG A 13 -6.15 4.12 14.83
C ARG A 13 -6.14 2.91 13.88
N ASN A 14 -6.64 1.78 14.36
CA ASN A 14 -6.73 0.51 13.63
C ASN A 14 -8.10 0.29 13.00
N VAL A 15 -9.14 0.71 13.72
CA VAL A 15 -10.53 0.34 13.47
C VAL A 15 -11.36 1.61 13.26
N LYS A 16 -12.19 1.57 12.24
CA LYS A 16 -13.21 2.58 11.95
C LYS A 16 -14.58 1.92 12.04
N GLN A 17 -15.49 2.54 12.77
CA GLN A 17 -16.88 2.10 12.83
C GLN A 17 -17.64 2.63 11.60
N CYS A 18 -18.33 1.74 10.88
CA CYS A 18 -19.18 2.09 9.75
C CYS A 18 -20.67 2.16 10.14
N GLY A 19 -21.02 1.68 11.34
CA GLY A 19 -22.39 1.58 11.86
C GLY A 19 -23.02 0.22 11.56
N ASN A 20 -24.16 -0.06 12.19
CA ASN A 20 -24.91 -1.31 12.06
C ASN A 20 -24.11 -2.58 12.41
N GLY A 21 -23.18 -2.50 13.35
CA GLY A 21 -22.32 -3.61 13.75
C GLY A 21 -21.12 -3.82 12.82
N VAL A 22 -20.93 -2.96 11.81
CA VAL A 22 -19.85 -3.09 10.83
C VAL A 22 -18.61 -2.30 11.26
N LEU A 23 -17.48 -3.00 11.31
CA LEU A 23 -16.15 -2.44 11.53
C LEU A 23 -15.29 -2.56 10.29
N GLU A 24 -14.51 -1.52 10.01
CA GLU A 24 -13.43 -1.51 9.03
C GLU A 24 -12.08 -1.52 9.75
N ILE A 25 -11.24 -2.50 9.42
CA ILE A 25 -9.91 -2.65 9.99
C ILE A 25 -8.87 -2.35 8.91
N ALA A 26 -7.93 -1.46 9.25
CA ALA A 26 -6.86 -1.07 8.35
C ALA A 26 -5.93 -2.26 8.02
N ARG A 27 -5.42 -2.25 6.79
CA ARG A 27 -4.48 -3.25 6.27
C ARG A 27 -3.04 -2.84 6.60
N TYR A 28 -2.31 -3.70 7.30
CA TYR A 28 -0.93 -3.44 7.73
C TYR A 28 0.03 -3.37 6.53
N ASN A 29 -0.17 -4.25 5.53
CA ASN A 29 0.71 -4.35 4.36
C ASN A 29 0.84 -3.03 3.58
N VAL A 30 -0.22 -2.23 3.49
CA VAL A 30 -0.21 -0.95 2.77
C VAL A 30 0.77 0.02 3.44
N GLY A 31 0.65 0.18 4.76
CA GLY A 31 1.56 1.04 5.53
C GLY A 31 2.99 0.52 5.49
N HIS A 32 3.17 -0.79 5.64
CA HIS A 32 4.49 -1.44 5.57
C HIS A 32 5.19 -1.19 4.22
N MET A 33 4.48 -1.43 3.10
CA MET A 33 5.01 -1.22 1.75
C MET A 33 5.43 0.25 1.55
N LYS A 34 4.57 1.20 1.92
CA LYS A 34 4.87 2.62 1.71
C LYS A 34 6.04 3.09 2.57
N ALA A 35 6.06 2.69 3.84
CA ALA A 35 7.06 3.16 4.78
C ALA A 35 8.45 2.56 4.61
N ASN A 36 8.53 1.25 4.32
CA ASN A 36 9.82 0.55 4.24
C ASN A 36 10.35 0.45 2.82
N MET A 37 9.47 0.56 1.82
CA MET A 37 9.84 0.39 0.43
C MET A 37 9.70 1.71 -0.32
N ALA A 38 8.49 2.26 -0.47
CA ALA A 38 8.28 3.37 -1.38
C ALA A 38 8.98 4.66 -0.93
N TRP A 39 8.77 5.09 0.32
CA TRP A 39 9.32 6.35 0.83
C TRP A 39 10.85 6.38 0.90
N PRO A 40 11.55 5.38 1.48
CA PRO A 40 13.01 5.40 1.55
C PRO A 40 13.64 5.45 0.16
N TRP A 41 13.18 4.61 -0.77
CA TRP A 41 13.69 4.61 -2.13
C TRP A 41 13.37 5.91 -2.88
N PHE A 42 12.15 6.44 -2.74
CA PHE A 42 11.77 7.71 -3.35
C PHE A 42 12.66 8.86 -2.84
N LEU A 43 12.85 8.98 -1.53
CA LEU A 43 13.70 10.04 -0.94
C LEU A 43 15.16 9.88 -1.32
N CYS A 44 15.71 8.66 -1.34
CA CYS A 44 17.08 8.42 -1.78
C CYS A 44 17.28 8.81 -3.24
N VAL A 45 16.39 8.37 -4.14
CA VAL A 45 16.51 8.66 -5.59
C VAL A 45 16.37 10.15 -5.86
N ILE A 46 15.39 10.82 -5.24
CA ILE A 46 15.23 12.27 -5.37
C ILE A 46 16.43 13.00 -4.78
N GLY A 47 16.93 12.58 -3.62
CA GLY A 47 18.10 13.18 -2.99
C GLY A 47 19.35 13.09 -3.86
N ILE A 48 19.64 11.92 -4.43
CA ILE A 48 20.77 11.71 -5.35
C ILE A 48 20.59 12.55 -6.62
N THR A 49 19.38 12.56 -7.21
CA THR A 49 19.10 13.33 -8.42
C THR A 49 19.24 14.84 -8.18
N CYS A 50 18.74 15.34 -7.05
CA CYS A 50 18.90 16.74 -6.66
C CYS A 50 20.37 17.08 -6.41
N TYR A 51 21.11 16.22 -5.73
CA TYR A 51 22.54 16.43 -5.49
C TYR A 51 23.33 16.49 -6.80
N ASP A 52 23.11 15.55 -7.71
CA ASP A 52 23.75 15.52 -9.03
C ASP A 52 23.42 16.78 -9.85
N PHE A 53 22.17 17.25 -9.80
CA PHE A 53 21.75 18.46 -10.50
C PHE A 53 22.59 19.69 -10.10
N PHE A 54 22.99 19.80 -8.83
CA PHE A 54 23.80 20.92 -8.32
C PHE A 54 25.31 20.70 -8.41
N THR A 55 25.78 19.49 -8.72
CA THR A 55 27.21 19.14 -8.66
C THR A 55 27.75 18.65 -10.00
N THR A 56 27.47 17.40 -10.36
CA THR A 56 28.11 16.67 -11.45
C THR A 56 27.32 16.65 -12.76
N GLN A 57 25.98 16.75 -12.70
CA GLN A 57 25.07 16.65 -13.85
C GLN A 57 25.22 15.35 -14.69
N GLU A 58 25.74 14.28 -14.09
CA GLU A 58 25.98 12.99 -14.72
C GLU A 58 24.67 12.22 -14.96
N ILE A 59 23.63 12.48 -14.17
CA ILE A 59 22.29 11.92 -14.37
C ILE A 59 21.53 12.74 -15.41
N LEU A 60 21.71 14.06 -15.39
CA LEU A 60 20.98 14.96 -16.29
C LEU A 60 21.37 14.73 -17.75
N ARG A 61 22.66 14.49 -18.04
CA ARG A 61 23.15 14.26 -19.41
C ARG A 61 22.42 13.08 -20.09
N PRO A 62 22.39 11.85 -19.54
CA PRO A 62 21.59 10.75 -20.08
C PRO A 62 20.11 11.08 -20.24
N ILE A 63 19.51 11.81 -19.30
CA ILE A 63 18.11 12.26 -19.41
C ILE A 63 17.90 13.13 -20.66
N LYS A 64 18.85 14.02 -20.99
CA LYS A 64 18.77 14.82 -22.23
C LYS A 64 18.73 13.94 -23.46
N TRP A 65 19.62 12.94 -23.52
CA TRP A 65 19.68 11.97 -24.61
C TRP A 65 18.39 11.17 -24.77
N ALA A 66 17.75 10.77 -23.66
CA ALA A 66 16.49 10.03 -23.70
C ALA A 66 15.28 10.89 -24.13
N ILE A 67 15.22 12.16 -23.73
CA ILE A 67 14.12 13.06 -24.06
C ILE A 67 14.24 13.62 -25.48
N SER A 68 15.43 14.09 -25.86
CA SER A 68 15.70 14.68 -27.17
C SER A 68 17.18 14.54 -27.54
N ILE A 69 17.43 13.69 -28.53
CA ILE A 69 18.76 13.46 -29.10
C ILE A 69 19.32 14.78 -29.64
N ASP A 70 18.51 15.59 -30.32
CA ASP A 70 18.95 16.86 -30.90
C ASP A 70 19.35 17.87 -29.81
N TRP A 71 18.63 17.88 -28.68
CA TRP A 71 19.00 18.70 -27.52
C TRP A 71 20.33 18.27 -26.92
N ALA A 72 20.56 16.95 -26.83
CA ALA A 72 21.80 16.40 -26.32
C ALA A 72 22.99 16.64 -27.26
N LEU A 73 22.77 16.58 -28.58
CA LEU A 73 23.79 16.75 -29.62
C LEU A 73 24.12 18.20 -29.95
N LYS A 74 23.28 19.17 -29.56
CA LYS A 74 23.40 20.58 -29.96
C LYS A 74 24.83 21.14 -29.80
N ASN A 75 25.45 20.93 -28.65
CA ASN A 75 26.79 21.46 -28.37
C ASN A 75 27.88 20.73 -29.16
N ASN A 76 27.78 19.40 -29.28
CA ASN A 76 28.73 18.59 -30.04
C ASN A 76 28.66 18.91 -31.53
N TRP A 77 27.45 19.13 -32.05
CA TRP A 77 27.23 19.54 -33.43
C TRP A 77 27.78 20.95 -33.71
N GLN A 78 27.57 21.91 -32.81
CA GLN A 78 28.16 23.25 -32.91
C GLN A 78 29.70 23.18 -32.89
N PHE A 79 30.27 22.35 -32.04
CA PHE A 79 31.72 22.14 -32.00
C PHE A 79 32.23 21.52 -33.31
N TYR A 80 31.63 20.43 -33.77
CA TYR A 80 31.98 19.76 -35.04
C TYR A 80 31.93 20.73 -36.22
N THR A 81 30.81 21.42 -36.41
CA THR A 81 30.63 22.38 -37.51
C THR A 81 31.58 23.56 -37.43
N SER A 82 31.82 24.11 -36.22
CA SER A 82 32.79 25.20 -36.05
C SER A 82 34.22 24.78 -36.42
N SER A 83 34.60 23.53 -36.13
CA SER A 83 35.92 22.99 -36.48
C SER A 83 36.10 22.79 -37.98
N LEU A 84 35.05 22.35 -38.70
CA LEU A 84 35.05 22.21 -40.16
C LEU A 84 35.17 23.58 -40.85
N LEU A 85 34.39 24.56 -40.39
CA LEU A 85 34.44 25.93 -40.92
C LEU A 85 35.82 26.57 -40.66
N ALA A 86 36.44 26.33 -39.51
CA ALA A 86 37.80 26.80 -39.22
C ALA A 86 38.87 26.16 -40.12
N GLN A 87 38.62 24.96 -40.65
CA GLN A 87 39.47 24.30 -41.64
C GLN A 87 39.15 24.75 -43.09
N GLY A 88 38.21 25.67 -43.29
CA GLY A 88 37.78 26.14 -44.61
C GLY A 88 36.97 25.12 -45.40
N LYS A 89 36.38 24.12 -44.73
CA LYS A 89 35.50 23.11 -45.35
C LYS A 89 34.04 23.54 -45.26
N ASP A 90 33.31 23.41 -46.36
CA ASP A 90 31.86 23.57 -46.37
C ASP A 90 31.17 22.40 -45.65
N ILE A 91 30.02 22.66 -45.04
CA ILE A 91 29.21 21.63 -44.37
C ILE A 91 28.37 20.89 -45.43
N PRO A 92 28.55 19.58 -45.62
CA PRO A 92 27.79 18.82 -46.61
C PRO A 92 26.28 18.81 -46.33
N VAL A 93 25.48 18.66 -47.38
CA VAL A 93 24.02 18.47 -47.26
C VAL A 93 23.76 17.13 -46.55
N ASN A 94 22.88 17.12 -45.55
CA ASN A 94 22.56 15.97 -44.67
C ASN A 94 23.66 15.52 -43.69
N GLU A 95 24.76 16.27 -43.55
CA GLU A 95 25.84 15.92 -42.60
C GLU A 95 25.35 15.75 -41.15
N TYR A 96 24.33 16.53 -40.75
CA TYR A 96 23.73 16.43 -39.42
C TYR A 96 23.07 15.08 -39.16
N GLU A 97 22.37 14.51 -40.15
CA GLU A 97 21.69 13.23 -39.99
C GLU A 97 22.70 12.08 -39.93
N THR A 98 23.76 12.14 -40.73
CA THR A 98 24.89 11.19 -40.65
C THR A 98 25.53 11.26 -39.26
N PHE A 99 25.90 12.47 -38.81
CA PHE A 99 26.47 12.70 -37.48
C PHE A 99 25.56 12.19 -36.35
N LYS A 100 24.26 12.46 -36.43
CA LYS A 100 23.27 11.99 -35.47
C LYS A 100 23.21 10.46 -35.44
N SER A 101 23.22 9.80 -36.60
CA SER A 101 23.18 8.33 -36.68
C SER A 101 24.43 7.68 -36.07
N GLU A 102 25.62 8.21 -36.35
CA GLU A 102 26.88 7.74 -35.77
C GLU A 102 26.89 7.93 -34.25
N MET A 103 26.45 9.10 -33.78
CA MET A 103 26.37 9.37 -32.35
C MET A 103 25.34 8.48 -31.64
N LEU A 104 24.27 8.06 -32.31
CA LEU A 104 23.30 7.11 -31.76
C LEU A 104 23.85 5.70 -31.64
N GLU A 105 24.67 5.26 -32.60
CA GLU A 105 25.36 3.98 -32.53
C GLU A 105 26.37 3.95 -31.38
N ILE A 106 27.11 5.05 -31.19
CA ILE A 106 28.12 5.17 -30.14
C ILE A 106 27.49 5.32 -28.75
N HIS A 107 26.37 6.03 -28.62
CA HIS A 107 25.78 6.42 -27.33
C HIS A 107 24.41 5.77 -27.04
N GLY A 108 24.10 4.64 -27.67
CA GLY A 108 22.84 3.94 -27.45
C GLY A 108 22.59 3.52 -25.98
N ASP A 109 23.66 3.20 -25.24
CA ASP A 109 23.61 2.89 -23.81
C ASP A 109 23.22 4.09 -22.94
N ILE A 110 23.66 5.29 -23.31
CA ILE A 110 23.32 6.55 -22.62
C ILE A 110 21.80 6.80 -22.66
N ILE A 111 21.14 6.46 -23.77
CA ILE A 111 19.68 6.59 -23.90
C ILE A 111 18.96 5.64 -22.94
N TYR A 112 19.41 4.39 -22.83
CA TYR A 112 18.87 3.43 -21.87
C TYR A 112 18.98 3.96 -20.43
N TRP A 113 20.15 4.44 -20.04
CA TRP A 113 20.36 5.04 -18.72
C TRP A 113 19.49 6.27 -18.48
N GLY A 114 19.31 7.12 -19.50
CA GLY A 114 18.40 8.26 -19.44
C GLY A 114 16.97 7.85 -19.13
N TRP A 115 16.43 6.84 -19.82
CA TRP A 115 15.11 6.29 -19.52
C TRP A 115 15.04 5.65 -18.14
N PHE A 116 16.08 4.94 -17.71
CA PHE A 116 16.15 4.39 -16.36
C PHE A 116 16.04 5.50 -15.30
N TYR A 117 16.81 6.59 -15.44
CA TYR A 117 16.76 7.71 -14.50
C TYR A 117 15.44 8.48 -14.49
N ILE A 118 14.65 8.40 -15.55
CA ILE A 118 13.28 8.96 -15.59
C ILE A 118 12.28 7.97 -14.95
N LEU A 119 12.29 6.72 -15.38
CA LEU A 119 11.27 5.73 -15.01
C LEU A 119 11.43 5.24 -13.58
N PHE A 120 12.66 5.15 -13.08
CA PHE A 120 12.94 4.66 -11.73
C PHE A 120 12.33 5.55 -10.61
N PRO A 121 12.55 6.87 -10.57
CA PRO A 121 11.85 7.73 -9.60
C PRO A 121 10.33 7.74 -9.81
N LEU A 122 9.86 7.71 -11.06
CA LEU A 122 8.42 7.65 -11.37
C LEU A 122 7.78 6.36 -10.84
N PHE A 123 8.46 5.22 -10.94
CA PHE A 123 8.00 3.95 -10.39
C PHE A 123 7.77 4.06 -8.88
N TRP A 124 8.75 4.58 -8.14
CA TRP A 124 8.62 4.78 -6.70
C TRP A 124 7.53 5.78 -6.33
N PHE A 125 7.41 6.86 -7.10
CA PHE A 125 6.34 7.84 -6.95
C PHE A 125 4.97 7.21 -7.16
N CYS A 126 4.78 6.42 -8.21
CA CYS A 126 3.54 5.70 -8.49
C CYS A 126 3.14 4.76 -7.34
N LEU A 127 4.10 4.02 -6.77
CA LEU A 127 3.86 3.17 -5.60
C LEU A 127 3.47 3.99 -4.36
N LEU A 128 4.08 5.16 -4.19
CA LEU A 128 3.82 6.06 -3.07
C LEU A 128 2.43 6.69 -3.16
N ILE A 129 2.02 7.18 -4.33
CA ILE A 129 0.70 7.80 -4.53
C ILE A 129 -0.42 6.77 -4.66
N SER A 130 -0.10 5.48 -4.85
CA SER A 130 -1.06 4.40 -5.05
C SER A 130 -2.19 4.41 -4.01
N PRO A 131 -3.43 4.08 -4.42
CA PRO A 131 -4.57 4.10 -3.51
C PRO A 131 -4.37 3.15 -2.33
N ASN A 132 -4.86 3.56 -1.17
CA ASN A 132 -4.94 2.65 -0.04
C ASN A 132 -5.93 1.53 -0.35
N TRP A 133 -5.48 0.29 -0.21
CA TRP A 133 -6.28 -0.90 -0.46
C TRP A 133 -7.47 -1.01 0.49
N ARG A 134 -8.50 -1.75 0.07
CA ARG A 134 -9.75 -1.93 0.81
C ARG A 134 -9.47 -2.47 2.23
N PRO A 135 -10.08 -1.87 3.27
CA PRO A 135 -9.95 -2.37 4.64
C PRO A 135 -10.65 -3.71 4.78
N LEU A 136 -10.27 -4.52 5.76
CA LEU A 136 -11.03 -5.72 6.13
C LEU A 136 -12.33 -5.29 6.82
N ARG A 137 -13.47 -5.89 6.46
CA ARG A 137 -14.74 -5.63 7.14
C ARG A 137 -15.17 -6.79 8.01
N ILE A 138 -15.71 -6.45 9.17
CA ILE A 138 -16.32 -7.38 10.12
C ILE A 138 -17.73 -6.87 10.40
N ASP A 139 -18.72 -7.73 10.22
CA ASP A 139 -20.12 -7.50 10.55
C ASP A 139 -20.50 -8.43 11.70
N SER A 140 -20.63 -7.86 12.90
CA SER A 140 -20.95 -8.63 14.11
C SER A 140 -22.38 -9.17 14.11
N LYS A 141 -23.33 -8.49 13.45
CA LYS A 141 -24.75 -8.89 13.43
C LYS A 141 -24.97 -10.12 12.57
N ARG A 142 -24.38 -10.12 11.37
CA ARG A 142 -24.47 -11.23 10.40
C ARG A 142 -23.41 -12.31 10.61
N ARG A 143 -22.49 -12.08 11.55
CA ARG A 143 -21.33 -12.94 11.84
C ARG A 143 -20.40 -13.11 10.63
N LEU A 144 -20.22 -12.03 9.86
CA LEU A 144 -19.47 -12.05 8.60
C LEU A 144 -18.14 -11.34 8.72
N ILE A 145 -17.14 -11.91 8.06
CA ILE A 145 -15.82 -11.30 7.90
C ILE A 145 -15.48 -11.38 6.43
N TYR A 146 -15.28 -10.23 5.79
CA TYR A 146 -15.14 -10.16 4.34
C TYR A 146 -14.21 -9.04 3.87
N PHE A 147 -13.58 -9.27 2.72
CA PHE A 147 -12.83 -8.24 2.01
C PHE A 147 -12.67 -8.56 0.52
N TRP A 148 -12.22 -7.56 -0.23
CA TRP A 148 -11.81 -7.72 -1.62
C TRP A 148 -10.30 -7.59 -1.75
N ASP A 149 -9.70 -8.50 -2.51
CA ASP A 149 -8.29 -8.41 -2.91
C ASP A 149 -8.17 -8.65 -4.41
N TRP A 150 -7.51 -7.75 -5.14
CA TRP A 150 -7.25 -7.88 -6.58
C TRP A 150 -8.45 -8.42 -7.41
N GLY A 151 -9.66 -7.89 -7.17
CA GLY A 151 -10.87 -8.29 -7.89
C GLY A 151 -11.51 -9.61 -7.45
N LYS A 152 -10.95 -10.30 -6.45
CA LYS A 152 -11.51 -11.51 -5.82
C LYS A 152 -12.19 -11.15 -4.51
N PHE A 153 -13.25 -11.89 -4.18
CA PHE A 153 -14.01 -11.70 -2.96
C PHE A 153 -13.75 -12.83 -1.97
N TYR A 154 -13.48 -12.45 -0.73
CA TYR A 154 -13.19 -13.34 0.36
C TYR A 154 -14.20 -13.06 1.46
N ILE A 155 -14.83 -14.12 1.95
CA ILE A 155 -15.93 -14.03 2.90
C ILE A 155 -15.96 -15.30 3.76
N ALA A 156 -16.24 -15.11 5.04
CA ALA A 156 -16.46 -16.17 5.99
C ALA A 156 -17.62 -15.79 6.91
N GLN A 157 -18.50 -16.76 7.18
CA GLN A 157 -19.49 -16.67 8.24
C GLN A 157 -19.04 -17.58 9.38
N TYR A 158 -18.97 -17.06 10.61
CA TYR A 158 -18.64 -17.88 11.77
C TYR A 158 -19.91 -18.48 12.40
N PRO A 159 -19.84 -19.74 12.89
CA PRO A 159 -20.97 -20.41 13.54
C PRO A 159 -21.51 -19.66 14.75
N THR A 160 -22.81 -19.79 15.00
CA THR A 160 -23.47 -19.17 16.17
C THR A 160 -22.84 -19.61 17.50
N GLU A 161 -22.38 -20.86 17.59
CA GLU A 161 -21.71 -21.43 18.77
C GLU A 161 -20.45 -20.64 19.16
N TYR A 162 -19.77 -20.03 18.19
CA TYR A 162 -18.52 -19.32 18.42
C TYR A 162 -18.75 -17.89 18.93
N LYS A 163 -19.98 -17.38 18.83
CA LYS A 163 -20.32 -16.03 19.33
C LYS A 163 -20.00 -15.85 20.80
N ASN A 164 -20.14 -16.90 21.62
CA ASN A 164 -19.87 -16.83 23.05
C ASN A 164 -18.48 -17.38 23.43
N ASN A 165 -17.67 -17.78 22.44
CA ASN A 165 -16.39 -18.44 22.65
C ASN A 165 -15.26 -17.75 21.87
N PRO A 166 -14.50 -16.84 22.51
CA PRO A 166 -13.42 -16.09 21.85
C PRO A 166 -12.28 -17.01 21.36
N ASP A 167 -12.03 -18.14 22.02
CA ASP A 167 -10.99 -19.09 21.62
C ASP A 167 -11.39 -19.83 20.33
N ALA A 168 -12.67 -20.19 20.20
CA ALA A 168 -13.20 -20.80 18.99
C ALA A 168 -13.16 -19.82 17.79
N LEU A 169 -13.48 -18.54 18.01
CA LEU A 169 -13.32 -17.49 17.00
C LEU A 169 -11.85 -17.30 16.58
N CYS A 170 -10.94 -17.31 17.55
CA CYS A 170 -9.50 -17.22 17.30
C CYS A 170 -9.01 -18.37 16.42
N TRP A 171 -9.48 -19.59 16.70
CA TRP A 171 -9.16 -20.79 15.90
C TRP A 171 -9.78 -20.73 14.49
N PHE A 172 -11.05 -20.32 14.37
CA PHE A 172 -11.74 -20.15 13.10
C PHE A 172 -11.01 -19.19 12.15
N LEU A 173 -10.52 -18.07 12.70
CA LEU A 173 -9.76 -17.07 11.95
C LEU A 173 -8.30 -17.44 11.72
N GLU A 174 -7.84 -18.54 12.33
CA GLU A 174 -6.44 -18.93 12.41
C GLU A 174 -5.55 -17.73 12.79
N ALA A 175 -6.01 -16.93 13.76
CA ALA A 175 -5.41 -15.63 14.07
C ALA A 175 -3.96 -15.80 14.55
N LYS A 176 -3.00 -15.31 13.76
CA LYS A 176 -1.56 -15.43 14.02
C LYS A 176 -0.89 -14.08 14.06
N MET A 177 0.16 -13.94 14.86
CA MET A 177 0.97 -12.72 14.88
C MET A 177 2.16 -12.88 13.97
N PHE A 178 2.28 -11.98 13.00
CA PHE A 178 3.40 -11.96 12.07
C PHE A 178 4.62 -11.31 12.71
N LYS A 179 5.72 -12.05 12.76
CA LYS A 179 7.03 -11.51 13.11
C LYS A 179 7.73 -11.09 11.82
N SER A 180 7.87 -9.78 11.58
CA SER A 180 8.70 -9.31 10.46
C SER A 180 10.17 -9.37 10.87
N TRP A 181 11.05 -9.83 9.98
CA TRP A 181 12.50 -9.86 10.24
C TRP A 181 13.08 -8.47 10.54
N MET A 182 12.49 -7.42 9.98
CA MET A 182 12.93 -6.03 10.21
C MET A 182 12.37 -5.39 11.48
N HIS A 183 11.47 -6.05 12.23
CA HIS A 183 10.80 -5.45 13.39
C HIS A 183 10.80 -6.36 14.62
N ARG A 184 10.79 -5.75 15.80
CA ARG A 184 10.55 -6.48 17.06
C ARG A 184 9.18 -7.15 17.01
N GLU A 185 9.06 -8.32 17.65
CA GLU A 185 7.81 -9.10 17.68
C GLU A 185 6.61 -8.27 18.15
N ALA A 186 6.85 -7.38 19.10
CA ALA A 186 5.86 -6.45 19.66
C ALA A 186 5.24 -5.48 18.63
N MET A 187 5.83 -5.30 17.44
CA MET A 187 5.34 -4.41 16.37
C MET A 187 4.80 -5.17 15.15
N GLY A 188 4.67 -6.49 15.28
CA GLY A 188 4.15 -7.38 14.25
C GLY A 188 2.69 -7.09 13.87
N SER A 189 2.27 -7.60 12.71
CA SER A 189 0.87 -7.50 12.26
C SER A 189 0.04 -8.67 12.78
N LEU A 190 -1.27 -8.45 12.94
CA LEU A 190 -2.21 -9.55 13.17
C LEU A 190 -2.63 -10.11 11.81
N ILE A 191 -2.44 -11.41 11.59
CA ILE A 191 -2.85 -12.12 10.37
C ILE A 191 -4.14 -12.85 10.66
N LEU A 192 -5.15 -12.63 9.81
CA LEU A 192 -6.36 -13.45 9.75
C LEU A 192 -6.37 -14.24 8.43
N HIS A 193 -6.76 -15.51 8.48
CA HIS A 193 -6.90 -16.33 7.28
C HIS A 193 -8.35 -16.39 6.86
N ILE A 194 -8.66 -15.81 5.70
CA ILE A 194 -10.04 -15.72 5.20
C ILE A 194 -10.15 -16.56 3.92
N PRO A 195 -11.14 -17.47 3.84
CA PRO A 195 -11.38 -18.28 2.65
C PRO A 195 -11.93 -17.44 1.50
N HIS A 196 -11.65 -17.92 0.29
CA HIS A 196 -12.30 -17.42 -0.92
C HIS A 196 -13.80 -17.72 -0.91
N GLU A 197 -14.60 -16.86 -1.54
CA GLU A 197 -16.07 -17.04 -1.65
C GLU A 197 -16.49 -18.44 -2.14
N ASN A 198 -15.69 -19.04 -3.00
CA ASN A 198 -15.88 -20.40 -3.47
C ASN A 198 -15.13 -21.38 -2.57
N LEU A 199 -15.88 -22.02 -1.66
CA LEU A 199 -15.39 -23.03 -0.73
C LEU A 199 -14.73 -24.23 -1.42
N ALA A 200 -15.13 -24.56 -2.66
CA ALA A 200 -14.52 -25.65 -3.42
C ALA A 200 -13.03 -25.40 -3.71
N SER A 201 -12.62 -24.13 -3.81
CA SER A 201 -11.21 -23.80 -4.05
C SER A 201 -10.32 -24.09 -2.85
N LYS A 202 -10.87 -24.17 -1.63
CA LYS A 202 -10.17 -24.28 -0.34
C LYS A 202 -9.03 -23.25 -0.14
N LYS A 203 -8.94 -22.21 -0.98
CA LYS A 203 -7.87 -21.21 -0.92
C LYS A 203 -8.21 -20.20 0.18
N LYS A 204 -7.35 -20.13 1.19
CA LYS A 204 -7.36 -19.06 2.20
C LYS A 204 -6.26 -18.04 1.90
N VAL A 205 -6.53 -16.78 2.15
CA VAL A 205 -5.54 -15.70 2.04
C VAL A 205 -5.22 -15.19 3.44
N ALA A 206 -3.92 -15.03 3.71
CA ALA A 206 -3.42 -14.38 4.92
C ALA A 206 -3.57 -12.87 4.78
N VAL A 207 -4.35 -12.26 5.68
CA VAL A 207 -4.69 -10.85 5.66
C VAL A 207 -4.01 -10.16 6.85
N PRO A 208 -2.87 -9.48 6.62
CA PRO A 208 -2.20 -8.72 7.67
C PRO A 208 -2.99 -7.44 7.96
N ILE A 209 -3.56 -7.37 9.15
CA ILE A 209 -4.37 -6.27 9.67
C ILE A 209 -3.66 -5.55 10.82
N GLY A 210 -4.12 -4.32 11.06
CA GLY A 210 -3.59 -3.43 12.08
C GLY A 210 -2.74 -2.30 11.48
N THR A 211 -2.17 -1.50 12.35
CA THR A 211 -1.39 -0.31 12.00
C THR A 211 0.07 -0.67 11.85
N TYR A 212 0.64 -0.22 10.73
CA TYR A 212 2.07 -0.15 10.57
C TYR A 212 2.64 0.97 11.47
N ARG A 213 3.69 0.67 12.26
CA ARG A 213 4.20 1.50 13.37
C ARG A 213 3.13 1.79 14.44
N PRO A 214 2.85 0.82 15.33
CA PRO A 214 1.90 1.04 16.42
C PRO A 214 2.39 2.10 17.41
N VAL A 215 1.46 2.72 18.13
CA VAL A 215 1.68 3.71 19.20
C VAL A 215 2.29 3.05 20.44
N CYS A 216 1.86 1.83 20.76
CA CYS A 216 2.39 1.04 21.86
C CYS A 216 2.87 -0.34 21.39
N GLU A 217 3.84 -0.88 22.10
CA GLU A 217 4.23 -2.29 21.94
C GLU A 217 3.01 -3.18 22.17
N TYR A 218 2.89 -4.23 21.35
CA TYR A 218 1.78 -5.19 21.36
C TYR A 218 0.38 -4.61 21.03
N GLN A 219 0.28 -3.40 20.47
CA GLN A 219 -1.00 -2.83 20.03
C GLN A 219 -1.80 -3.77 19.11
N ASN A 220 -1.15 -4.43 18.15
CA ASN A 220 -1.83 -5.36 17.24
C ASN A 220 -2.25 -6.67 17.94
N TYR A 221 -1.62 -7.03 19.07
CA TYR A 221 -2.04 -8.15 19.91
C TYR A 221 -3.31 -7.81 20.67
N LEU A 222 -3.36 -6.61 21.25
CA LEU A 222 -4.55 -6.09 21.89
C LEU A 222 -5.70 -5.86 20.89
N LEU A 223 -5.39 -5.54 19.63
CA LEU A 223 -6.37 -5.45 18.55
C LEU A 223 -7.08 -6.79 18.32
N ARG A 224 -6.36 -7.92 18.39
CA ARG A 224 -6.98 -9.26 18.29
C ARG A 224 -8.02 -9.42 19.40
N ASP A 225 -7.61 -9.18 20.64
CA ASP A 225 -8.47 -9.37 21.79
C ASP A 225 -9.68 -8.41 21.75
N PHE A 226 -9.49 -7.18 21.28
CA PHE A 226 -10.59 -6.25 21.03
C PHE A 226 -11.58 -6.76 19.98
N ILE A 227 -11.10 -7.29 18.85
CA ILE A 227 -11.96 -7.83 17.79
C ILE A 227 -12.77 -9.01 18.33
N LEU A 228 -12.14 -9.91 19.08
CA LEU A 228 -12.82 -11.06 19.68
C LEU A 228 -13.91 -10.61 20.65
N ASP A 229 -13.60 -9.70 21.57
CA ASP A 229 -14.56 -9.20 22.55
C ASP A 229 -15.71 -8.43 21.86
N TYR A 230 -15.42 -7.64 20.82
CA TYR A 230 -16.42 -6.95 20.01
C TYR A 230 -17.36 -7.93 19.27
N LEU A 231 -16.84 -9.02 18.72
CA LEU A 231 -17.62 -10.04 18.02
C LEU A 231 -18.53 -10.85 18.96
N CYS A 232 -18.14 -10.98 20.23
CA CYS A 232 -18.90 -11.70 21.24
C CYS A 232 -20.03 -10.87 21.87
N SER A 233 -19.95 -9.54 21.81
CA SER A 233 -20.95 -8.65 22.42
C SER A 233 -22.29 -8.66 21.68
N GLU A 234 -23.39 -8.56 22.42
CA GLU A 234 -24.75 -8.49 21.86
C GLU A 234 -25.07 -7.13 21.23
N ASP A 235 -24.62 -6.04 21.85
CA ASP A 235 -24.77 -4.65 21.36
C ASP A 235 -23.39 -3.97 21.26
N SER A 236 -22.56 -4.57 20.41
CA SER A 236 -21.15 -4.21 20.22
C SER A 236 -20.95 -2.73 19.85
N ASP A 237 -21.90 -2.15 19.09
CA ASP A 237 -21.85 -0.77 18.66
C ASP A 237 -21.95 0.22 19.83
N LYS A 238 -22.81 -0.05 20.81
CA LYS A 238 -22.99 0.83 21.98
C LYS A 238 -21.93 0.60 23.03
N GLU A 239 -21.60 -0.65 23.31
CA GLU A 239 -20.64 -1.01 24.37
C GLU A 239 -19.23 -0.47 24.05
N TYR A 240 -18.81 -0.56 22.80
CA TYR A 240 -17.46 -0.16 22.38
C TYR A 240 -17.40 1.23 21.72
N ALA A 241 -18.52 1.98 21.65
CA ALA A 241 -18.61 3.31 21.06
C ALA A 241 -17.50 4.27 21.54
N ARG A 242 -17.16 4.19 22.83
CA ARG A 242 -16.12 5.02 23.47
C ARG A 242 -14.73 4.83 22.85
N TYR A 243 -14.43 3.65 22.32
CA TYR A 243 -13.11 3.30 21.80
C TYR A 243 -12.87 3.77 20.36
N PHE A 244 -13.93 4.13 19.62
CA PHE A 244 -13.80 4.61 18.25
C PHE A 244 -13.49 6.11 18.16
N LYS A 245 -13.65 6.85 19.27
CA LYS A 245 -13.27 8.27 19.34
C LYS A 245 -11.82 8.40 19.80
N LYS A 246 -11.01 9.09 18.98
CA LYS A 246 -9.64 9.44 19.35
C LYS A 246 -9.65 10.41 20.53
N GLU A 247 -8.81 10.13 21.54
CA GLU A 247 -8.69 11.02 22.70
C GLU A 247 -7.79 12.22 22.38
N LYS A 248 -6.64 11.96 21.73
CA LYS A 248 -5.66 12.99 21.39
C LYS A 248 -5.00 12.74 20.05
N ARG A 249 -4.62 13.82 19.37
CA ARG A 249 -3.75 13.78 18.19
C ARG A 249 -2.29 13.75 18.65
N ILE A 250 -1.55 12.73 18.24
CA ILE A 250 -0.15 12.49 18.64
C ILE A 250 0.76 12.71 17.43
N TRP A 251 2.04 13.00 17.66
CA TRP A 251 3.06 13.07 16.60
C TRP A 251 3.05 11.86 15.64
N LEU A 252 2.77 10.66 16.17
CA LEU A 252 2.65 9.45 15.38
C LEU A 252 1.52 9.50 14.35
N ASP A 253 0.48 10.32 14.55
CA ASP A 253 -0.61 10.48 13.56
C ASP A 253 -0.11 11.22 12.30
N TYR A 254 0.89 12.10 12.42
CA TYR A 254 1.52 12.75 11.26
C TYR A 254 2.39 11.75 10.48
N PHE A 255 3.10 10.87 11.17
CA PHE A 255 3.77 9.73 10.52
C PHE A 255 2.78 8.73 9.92
N GLY A 256 1.62 8.53 10.57
CA GLY A 256 0.53 7.72 10.03
C GLY A 256 0.00 8.26 8.70
N TRP A 257 -0.09 9.59 8.56
CA TRP A 257 -0.40 10.23 7.28
C TRP A 257 0.64 9.88 6.22
N PHE A 258 1.93 9.94 6.54
CA PHE A 258 3.03 9.59 5.64
C PHE A 258 2.91 8.14 5.14
N TYR A 259 2.61 7.18 6.02
CA TYR A 259 2.47 5.76 5.65
C TYR A 259 1.18 5.43 4.90
N ARG A 260 0.17 6.30 4.99
CA ARG A 260 -1.10 6.16 4.27
C ARG A 260 -1.26 7.19 3.15
N PHE A 261 -0.17 7.90 2.83
CA PHE A 261 -0.18 8.95 1.82
C PHE A 261 -0.67 8.36 0.49
N SER A 262 -1.62 9.02 -0.14
CA SER A 262 -2.12 8.65 -1.45
C SER A 262 -2.71 9.91 -2.09
N LEU A 263 -2.52 10.06 -3.40
CA LEU A 263 -3.20 11.09 -4.16
C LEU A 263 -4.57 10.62 -4.68
N PHE A 264 -4.81 9.30 -4.64
CA PHE A 264 -6.08 8.72 -5.02
C PHE A 264 -6.95 8.53 -3.77
N PRO A 265 -8.29 8.65 -3.91
CA PRO A 265 -9.18 8.29 -2.83
C PRO A 265 -8.95 6.83 -2.43
N GLN A 266 -9.13 6.53 -1.14
CA GLN A 266 -9.11 5.16 -0.67
C GLN A 266 -10.11 4.33 -1.49
N ILE A 267 -9.68 3.16 -1.98
CA ILE A 267 -10.58 2.28 -2.72
C ILE A 267 -11.61 1.77 -1.70
N GLY A 268 -12.81 2.33 -1.77
CA GLY A 268 -13.95 1.92 -0.96
C GLY A 268 -14.59 0.63 -1.47
N TYR A 269 -15.59 0.19 -0.72
CA TYR A 269 -16.51 -0.84 -1.17
C TYR A 269 -17.62 -0.18 -2.01
N ASN A 270 -18.01 -0.84 -3.10
CA ASN A 270 -19.29 -0.55 -3.73
C ASN A 270 -20.35 -1.26 -2.87
N GLU A 271 -21.03 -0.51 -1.99
CA GLU A 271 -21.94 -1.09 -0.99
C GLU A 271 -23.02 -1.95 -1.64
N LYS A 272 -23.69 -1.45 -2.69
CA LYS A 272 -24.75 -2.18 -3.40
C LYS A 272 -24.24 -3.50 -4.00
N LYS A 273 -23.09 -3.46 -4.68
CA LYS A 273 -22.50 -4.65 -5.33
C LYS A 273 -21.97 -5.65 -4.29
N THR A 274 -21.40 -5.15 -3.20
CA THR A 274 -20.86 -6.00 -2.13
C THR A 274 -21.99 -6.69 -1.40
N GLU A 275 -23.05 -5.96 -1.07
CA GLU A 275 -24.24 -6.49 -0.40
C GLU A 275 -24.95 -7.56 -1.25
N ALA A 276 -25.18 -7.29 -2.54
CA ALA A 276 -25.76 -8.29 -3.45
C ALA A 276 -24.91 -9.57 -3.53
N LYS A 277 -23.58 -9.43 -3.47
CA LYS A 277 -22.65 -10.56 -3.50
C LYS A 277 -22.63 -11.34 -2.18
N ILE A 278 -22.73 -10.64 -1.04
CA ILE A 278 -22.89 -11.25 0.28
C ILE A 278 -24.19 -12.05 0.33
N GLN A 279 -25.31 -11.47 -0.12
CA GLN A 279 -26.60 -12.12 -0.12
C GLN A 279 -26.61 -13.39 -0.97
N ALA A 280 -26.07 -13.33 -2.20
CA ALA A 280 -25.94 -14.51 -3.05
C ALA A 280 -25.03 -15.60 -2.43
N TRP A 281 -24.02 -15.20 -1.67
CA TRP A 281 -23.15 -16.14 -0.96
C TRP A 281 -23.88 -16.79 0.23
N LEU A 282 -24.63 -16.01 1.00
CA LEU A 282 -25.46 -16.47 2.12
C LEU A 282 -26.56 -17.43 1.66
N GLU A 283 -27.22 -17.15 0.54
CA GLU A 283 -28.24 -18.05 -0.03
C GLU A 283 -27.65 -19.42 -0.42
N LYS A 284 -26.38 -19.44 -0.82
CA LYS A 284 -25.70 -20.65 -1.29
C LYS A 284 -25.03 -21.45 -0.17
N TYR A 285 -24.48 -20.77 0.83
CA TYR A 285 -23.60 -21.36 1.84
C TYR A 285 -23.89 -20.91 3.27
N GLY A 286 -24.77 -19.93 3.45
CA GLY A 286 -25.09 -19.40 4.76
C GLY A 286 -25.88 -20.40 5.60
N ASP A 287 -25.80 -20.22 6.91
CA ASP A 287 -26.43 -21.11 7.90
C ASP A 287 -27.98 -20.97 7.96
N GLY A 288 -28.63 -20.44 6.93
CA GLY A 288 -30.10 -20.36 6.81
C GLY A 288 -30.80 -19.45 7.83
N GLN A 289 -30.22 -18.28 8.14
CA GLN A 289 -30.79 -17.31 9.09
C GLN A 289 -31.28 -16.03 8.43
#